data_AF-A0A257Q0G3-F1
#
_entry.id   AF-A0A257Q0G3-F1
#
_cell.length_a   1.000
_cell.length_b   1.000
_cell.length_c   1.000
_cell.angle_alpha   90.00
_cell.angle_beta   90.00
_cell.angle_gamma   90.00
#
_symmetry.space_group_name_H-M   'P 1'
#
loop_
_entity.id
_entity.type
_entity.pdbx_description
1 polymer ?
#
loop_
_entity_poly.entity_id
_entity_poly.type
_entity_poly.pdbx_seq_one_letter_code
_entity_poly.pdbx_strand_id
1 'polypeptide(L)'
;QAVEAGPVIELLRQALGADKVPELGSSVRQKAADERETVLMFRNGQTEEAVRRKDANGTLQVVPGGYEEAVAQTAFLWRQRLEANRDRPDFSISVSAPSNAEAHDISLAIRQQRRTMGEIGPDQVTVKATDGAGEREYELELAVGDRVRLFRRTNAKFTETGTVGNIGRNGSVLEIIAVDGAGLIFRNGVGREGEVVWETLRDEASGRVQLAYGDALTTNTAQGTTVTEHIHAMPAGTKLVSAFGAYTSGSRHREQSFIVTSEGAERAEVIARRPLGDKREIGRGDLLNNIIRNFAQAPEKEAALALIDRAVGLRRGAVQAMQRVHRAAEARGDVRDQPSMLAEGLMSRRVAQAFAEILPGLAAQMRRHGGALAHVARIGADVAELLARLARRPLVTHQAEAEFWHRVGQRGQDLQDHMEQRTQMRRHGR
;
A
#
# COMPACT_ATOMS: atom_id res chain seq x y z
N GLN A 1 8.14 -2.09 -0.05
CA GLN A 1 6.81 -2.75 -0.06
C GLN A 1 5.93 -2.11 1.03
N ALA A 2 4.79 -1.52 0.68
CA ALA A 2 3.90 -0.89 1.65
C ALA A 2 3.20 -1.96 2.53
N VAL A 3 3.33 -1.84 3.85
CA VAL A 3 2.54 -2.59 4.83
C VAL A 3 1.26 -1.79 5.08
N GLU A 4 0.38 -1.74 4.08
CA GLU A 4 -0.99 -1.28 4.28
C GLU A 4 -1.71 -2.23 5.24
N ALA A 5 -2.71 -1.73 5.96
CA ALA A 5 -3.63 -2.57 6.72
C ALA A 5 -4.14 -3.66 5.77
N GLY A 6 -3.77 -4.91 6.05
CA GLY A 6 -4.08 -6.00 5.15
C GLY A 6 -5.59 -6.16 4.93
N PRO A 7 -6.00 -6.98 3.93
CA PRO A 7 -7.40 -7.32 3.63
C PRO A 7 -8.18 -7.79 4.86
N VAL A 8 -7.51 -8.16 5.95
CA VAL A 8 -8.09 -8.56 7.23
C VAL A 8 -9.01 -7.49 7.84
N ILE A 9 -8.67 -6.19 7.79
CA ILE A 9 -9.53 -5.16 8.40
C ILE A 9 -10.82 -4.97 7.60
N GLU A 10 -10.73 -5.00 6.27
CA GLU A 10 -11.92 -4.92 5.41
C GLU A 10 -12.78 -6.18 5.51
N LEU A 11 -12.16 -7.36 5.57
CA LEU A 11 -12.85 -8.63 5.82
C LEU A 11 -13.52 -8.64 7.19
N LEU A 12 -12.89 -8.08 8.22
CA LEU A 12 -13.49 -7.91 9.55
C LEU A 12 -14.68 -6.96 9.50
N ARG A 13 -14.60 -5.88 8.70
CA ARG A 13 -15.71 -4.94 8.50
C ARG A 13 -16.90 -5.59 7.78
N GLN A 14 -16.62 -6.41 6.77
CA GLN A 14 -17.63 -7.21 6.07
C GLN A 14 -18.24 -8.30 6.96
N ALA A 15 -17.43 -8.96 7.79
CA ALA A 15 -17.87 -10.07 8.65
C ALA A 15 -18.64 -9.62 9.90
N LEU A 16 -18.27 -8.48 10.50
CA LEU A 16 -18.92 -7.95 11.70
C LEU A 16 -20.18 -7.12 11.38
N GLY A 17 -20.35 -6.69 10.12
CA GLY A 17 -21.37 -5.74 9.70
C GLY A 17 -20.94 -4.29 9.96
N ALA A 18 -21.28 -3.37 9.06
CA ALA A 18 -20.89 -1.96 9.12
C ALA A 18 -21.25 -1.29 10.46
N ASP A 19 -22.38 -1.69 11.05
CA ASP A 19 -22.91 -1.13 12.30
C ASP A 19 -22.15 -1.57 13.56
N LYS A 20 -21.23 -2.54 13.45
CA LYS A 20 -20.47 -3.09 14.58
C LYS A 20 -19.01 -2.68 14.60
N VAL A 21 -18.52 -2.02 13.55
CA VAL A 21 -17.18 -1.43 13.51
C VAL A 21 -17.29 0.04 13.89
N PRO A 22 -16.78 0.46 15.06
CA PRO A 22 -16.80 1.86 15.44
C PRO A 22 -16.06 2.70 14.40
N GLU A 23 -16.77 3.64 13.78
CA GLU A 23 -16.13 4.62 12.91
C GLU A 23 -15.59 5.76 13.78
N LEU A 24 -14.28 6.01 13.68
CA LEU A 24 -13.69 7.22 14.23
C LEU A 24 -14.11 8.39 13.33
N GLY A 25 -15.22 9.04 13.69
CA GLY A 25 -15.82 10.16 12.95
C GLY A 25 -15.02 11.47 13.00
N SER A 26 -13.95 11.54 13.81
CA SER A 26 -13.03 12.67 13.79
C SER A 26 -11.61 12.26 14.21
N SER A 27 -10.62 12.81 13.51
CA SER A 27 -9.22 12.79 13.89
C SER A 27 -8.74 14.23 13.81
N VAL A 28 -8.65 14.91 14.95
CA VAL A 28 -8.21 16.31 14.99
C VAL A 28 -6.69 16.35 15.02
N ARG A 29 -6.06 16.15 13.86
CA ARG A 29 -4.61 16.29 13.69
C ARG A 29 -4.25 17.66 13.11
N GLN A 30 -4.94 18.07 12.05
CA GLN A 30 -4.74 19.37 11.40
C GLN A 30 -5.42 20.48 12.22
N LYS A 31 -4.66 21.55 12.51
CA LYS A 31 -5.14 22.74 13.24
C LYS A 31 -6.10 23.55 12.37
N ALA A 32 -5.74 23.82 11.12
CA ALA A 32 -6.58 24.59 10.18
C ALA A 32 -7.70 23.73 9.56
N ALA A 33 -8.88 24.32 9.40
CA ALA A 33 -10.04 23.66 8.79
C ALA A 33 -9.79 23.33 7.30
N ASP A 34 -9.22 24.27 6.55
CA ASP A 34 -8.98 24.14 5.11
C ASP A 34 -8.00 23.00 4.77
N GLU A 35 -6.95 22.83 5.58
CA GLU A 35 -5.99 21.74 5.42
C GLU A 35 -6.61 20.39 5.78
N ARG A 36 -7.48 20.36 6.81
CA ARG A 36 -8.25 19.16 7.14
C ARG A 36 -9.18 18.77 5.99
N GLU A 37 -9.87 19.73 5.41
CA GLU A 37 -10.76 19.52 4.27
C GLU A 37 -9.97 18.98 3.07
N THR A 38 -8.82 19.58 2.74
CA THR A 38 -7.95 19.15 1.65
C THR A 38 -7.47 17.70 1.83
N VAL A 39 -7.10 17.33 3.06
CA VAL A 39 -6.71 15.94 3.38
C VAL A 39 -7.88 14.97 3.25
N LEU A 40 -9.09 15.38 3.67
CA LEU A 40 -10.30 14.58 3.50
C LEU A 40 -10.68 14.43 2.02
N MET A 41 -10.42 15.43 1.17
CA MET A 41 -10.64 15.32 -0.27
C MET A 41 -9.79 14.21 -0.90
N PHE A 42 -8.49 14.13 -0.55
CA PHE A 42 -7.65 13.01 -1.01
C PHE A 42 -8.17 11.65 -0.52
N ARG A 43 -8.70 11.58 0.70
CA ARG A 43 -9.29 10.35 1.25
C ARG A 43 -10.58 9.94 0.53
N ASN A 44 -11.42 10.91 0.18
CA ASN A 44 -12.75 10.67 -0.37
C ASN A 44 -12.77 10.57 -1.91
N GLY A 45 -11.61 10.53 -2.55
CA GLY A 45 -11.49 10.47 -4.01
C GLY A 45 -11.78 11.80 -4.73
N GLN A 46 -11.88 12.91 -4.01
CA GLN A 46 -12.01 14.27 -4.56
C GLN A 46 -10.64 14.83 -4.96
N THR A 47 -9.83 14.02 -5.63
CA THR A 47 -8.41 14.29 -5.91
C THR A 47 -8.21 15.53 -6.78
N GLU A 48 -9.06 15.74 -7.79
CA GLU A 48 -8.98 16.91 -8.66
C GLU A 48 -9.08 18.22 -7.86
N GLU A 49 -10.08 18.32 -7.00
CA GLU A 49 -10.31 19.50 -6.16
C GLU A 49 -9.14 19.72 -5.19
N ALA A 50 -8.64 18.65 -4.57
CA ALA A 50 -7.50 18.72 -3.66
C ALA A 50 -6.23 19.22 -4.35
N VAL A 51 -5.93 18.72 -5.55
CA VAL A 51 -4.76 19.12 -6.34
C VAL A 51 -4.89 20.57 -6.80
N ARG A 52 -6.07 20.97 -7.33
CA ARG A 52 -6.31 22.36 -7.76
C ARG A 52 -6.18 23.34 -6.60
N ARG A 53 -6.68 22.98 -5.42
CA ARG A 53 -6.54 23.80 -4.21
C ARG A 53 -5.07 23.98 -3.80
N LYS A 54 -4.28 22.90 -3.87
CA LYS A 54 -2.83 22.96 -3.61
C LYS A 54 -2.05 23.76 -4.66
N ASP A 55 -2.47 23.69 -5.92
CA ASP A 55 -1.90 24.53 -6.98
C ASP A 55 -2.20 26.00 -6.72
N ALA A 56 -3.46 26.33 -6.43
CA ALA A 56 -3.92 27.70 -6.19
C ALA A 56 -3.27 28.36 -4.96
N ASN A 57 -3.04 27.60 -3.88
CA ASN A 57 -2.39 28.11 -2.68
C ASN A 57 -0.84 27.99 -2.69
N GLY A 58 -0.25 27.54 -3.80
CA GLY A 58 1.20 27.41 -3.99
C GLY A 58 1.87 26.28 -3.21
N THR A 59 1.09 25.38 -2.59
CA THR A 59 1.64 24.21 -1.87
C THR A 59 1.91 23.02 -2.78
N LEU A 60 1.47 23.05 -4.05
CA LEU A 60 1.94 22.17 -5.11
C LEU A 60 2.97 22.90 -5.98
N GLN A 61 4.21 22.41 -5.98
CA GLN A 61 5.31 22.91 -6.79
C GLN A 61 5.64 21.89 -7.88
N VAL A 62 5.23 22.22 -9.11
CA VAL A 62 5.73 21.57 -10.32
C VAL A 62 6.99 22.31 -10.75
N VAL A 63 8.15 21.73 -10.45
CA VAL A 63 9.45 22.38 -10.59
C VAL A 63 9.92 22.29 -12.04
N PRO A 64 10.24 23.40 -12.70
CA PRO A 64 10.85 23.38 -14.03
C PRO A 64 12.15 22.59 -14.03
N GLY A 65 12.39 21.80 -15.07
CA GLY A 65 13.55 20.92 -15.18
C GLY A 65 13.24 19.46 -14.85
N GLY A 66 14.28 18.68 -14.58
CA GLY A 66 14.23 17.24 -14.38
C GLY A 66 14.25 16.83 -12.91
N TYR A 67 14.83 15.65 -12.68
CA TYR A 67 14.92 15.02 -11.36
C TYR A 67 15.78 15.83 -10.39
N GLU A 68 16.96 16.27 -10.84
CA GLU A 68 17.93 16.99 -10.02
C GLU A 68 17.40 18.34 -9.54
N GLU A 69 16.70 19.08 -10.40
CA GLU A 69 16.07 20.36 -10.05
C GLU A 69 14.98 20.18 -8.99
N ALA A 70 14.17 19.12 -9.09
CA ALA A 70 13.16 18.83 -8.08
C ALA A 70 13.76 18.41 -6.73
N VAL A 71 14.88 17.67 -6.73
CA VAL A 71 15.65 17.35 -5.51
C VAL A 71 16.21 18.62 -4.88
N ALA A 72 16.86 19.48 -5.66
CA ALA A 72 17.43 20.73 -5.18
C ALA A 72 16.35 21.67 -4.63
N GLN A 73 15.23 21.80 -5.34
CA GLN A 73 14.09 22.61 -4.90
C GLN A 73 13.46 22.07 -3.61
N THR A 74 13.42 20.75 -3.42
CA THR A 74 12.95 20.14 -2.17
C THR A 74 13.83 20.53 -0.99
N ALA A 75 15.16 20.46 -1.14
CA ALA A 75 16.10 20.87 -0.11
C ALA A 75 16.05 22.37 0.16
N PHE A 76 15.90 23.20 -0.89
CA PHE A 76 15.70 24.63 -0.76
C PHE A 76 14.41 24.96 0.01
N LEU A 77 13.28 24.34 -0.35
CA LEU A 77 12.01 24.51 0.35
C LEU A 77 12.12 24.10 1.81
N TRP A 78 12.76 22.97 2.10
CA TRP A 78 13.02 22.52 3.48
C TRP A 78 13.74 23.60 4.30
N ARG A 79 14.83 24.15 3.75
CA ARG A 79 15.59 25.22 4.41
C ARG A 79 14.76 26.49 4.57
N GLN A 80 14.06 26.91 3.53
CA GLN A 80 13.20 28.09 3.55
C GLN A 80 12.15 27.98 4.67
N ARG A 81 11.52 26.81 4.82
CA ARG A 81 10.51 26.58 5.87
C ARG A 81 11.13 26.56 7.27
N LEU A 82 12.33 25.98 7.42
CA LEU A 82 13.04 25.98 8.68
C LEU A 82 13.44 27.40 9.11
N GLU A 83 14.02 28.19 8.19
CA GLU A 83 14.40 29.58 8.44
C GLU A 83 13.18 30.46 8.73
N ALA A 84 12.07 30.27 8.01
CA ALA A 84 10.82 31.01 8.24
C ALA A 84 10.17 30.71 9.60
N ASN A 85 10.48 29.56 10.21
CA ASN A 85 9.93 29.14 11.49
C ASN A 85 11.01 29.03 12.59
N ARG A 86 12.18 29.66 12.41
CA ARG A 86 13.32 29.58 13.34
C ARG A 86 13.00 29.96 14.79
N ASP A 87 12.06 30.88 14.98
CA ASP A 87 11.71 31.41 16.29
C ASP A 87 10.64 30.55 17.00
N ARG A 88 10.19 29.46 16.37
CA ARG A 88 9.18 28.53 16.89
C ARG A 88 9.84 27.26 17.44
N PRO A 89 9.97 27.11 18.76
CA PRO A 89 10.65 25.96 19.36
C PRO A 89 9.90 24.63 19.17
N ASP A 90 8.60 24.67 18.87
CA ASP A 90 7.77 23.50 18.60
C ASP A 90 7.70 23.15 17.09
N PHE A 91 8.38 23.92 16.24
CA PHE A 91 8.38 23.68 14.80
C PHE A 91 9.13 22.39 14.46
N SER A 92 8.48 21.56 13.65
CA SER A 92 9.07 20.34 13.12
C SER A 92 8.66 20.19 11.66
N ILE A 93 9.62 19.83 10.82
CA ILE A 93 9.42 19.55 9.41
C ILE A 93 9.91 18.14 9.08
N SER A 94 9.21 17.46 8.18
CA SER A 94 9.67 16.18 7.63
C SER A 94 9.51 16.14 6.13
N VAL A 95 10.32 15.31 5.48
CA VAL A 95 10.28 15.10 4.04
C VAL A 95 10.04 13.62 3.77
N SER A 96 9.11 13.31 2.85
CA SER A 96 8.87 11.96 2.38
C SER A 96 9.00 11.82 0.87
N ALA A 97 9.45 10.64 0.43
CA ALA A 97 9.55 10.27 -0.97
C ALA A 97 8.95 8.88 -1.25
N PRO A 98 8.59 8.56 -2.51
CA PRO A 98 8.04 7.25 -2.88
C PRO A 98 9.03 6.09 -2.69
N SER A 99 10.31 6.31 -2.99
CA SER A 99 11.35 5.26 -2.99
C SER A 99 12.53 5.57 -2.05
N ASN A 100 13.29 4.52 -1.69
CA ASN A 100 14.53 4.70 -0.90
C ASN A 100 15.58 5.50 -1.66
N ALA A 101 15.64 5.34 -2.99
CA ALA A 101 16.58 6.08 -3.84
C ALA A 101 16.30 7.58 -3.80
N GLU A 102 15.04 7.98 -3.99
CA GLU A 102 14.62 9.39 -3.91
C GLU A 102 14.83 9.95 -2.49
N ALA A 103 14.48 9.18 -1.45
CA ALA A 103 14.72 9.59 -0.07
C ALA A 103 16.20 9.82 0.22
N HIS A 104 17.09 8.98 -0.32
CA HIS A 104 18.53 9.14 -0.18
C HIS A 104 19.03 10.42 -0.89
N ASP A 105 18.65 10.63 -2.15
CA ASP A 105 19.13 11.77 -2.94
C ASP A 105 18.64 13.11 -2.35
N ILE A 106 17.38 13.14 -1.89
CA ILE A 106 16.83 14.31 -1.18
C ILE A 106 17.55 14.54 0.14
N SER A 107 17.85 13.47 0.90
CA SER A 107 18.58 13.61 2.16
C SER A 107 20.00 14.13 1.93
N LEU A 108 20.67 13.70 0.86
CA LEU A 108 21.98 14.22 0.48
C LEU A 108 21.91 15.73 0.14
N ALA A 109 20.88 16.16 -0.59
CA ALA A 109 20.67 17.57 -0.89
C ALA A 109 20.37 18.40 0.38
N ILE A 110 19.57 17.88 1.32
CA ILE A 110 19.32 18.51 2.62
C ILE A 110 20.61 18.58 3.45
N ARG A 111 21.42 17.52 3.45
CA ARG A 111 22.72 17.50 4.12
C ARG A 111 23.62 18.64 3.66
N GLN A 112 23.65 18.94 2.36
CA GLN A 112 24.43 20.07 1.85
C GLN A 112 23.89 21.43 2.33
N GLN A 113 22.57 21.57 2.49
CA GLN A 113 21.99 22.77 3.11
C GLN A 113 22.42 22.88 4.58
N ARG A 114 22.32 21.79 5.35
CA ARG A 114 22.73 21.73 6.76
C ARG A 114 24.21 22.05 6.97
N ARG A 115 25.08 21.60 6.06
CA ARG A 115 26.50 21.98 6.02
C ARG A 115 26.69 23.48 5.81
N THR A 116 25.98 24.04 4.84
CA THR A 116 26.03 25.49 4.55
C THR A 116 25.55 26.31 5.75
N MET A 117 24.64 25.75 6.55
CA MET A 117 24.15 26.35 7.80
C MET A 117 25.08 26.12 9.00
N GLY A 118 26.17 25.34 8.84
CA GLY A 118 27.11 25.03 9.92
C GLY A 118 26.61 23.98 10.93
N GLU A 119 25.54 23.25 10.61
CA GLU A 119 24.99 22.21 11.50
C GLU A 119 25.75 20.89 11.45
N ILE A 120 26.53 20.67 10.39
CA ILE A 120 27.25 19.41 10.13
C ILE A 120 28.72 19.73 9.97
N GLY A 121 29.57 18.98 10.67
CA GLY A 121 31.02 19.11 10.60
C GLY A 121 31.63 18.59 9.28
N PRO A 122 32.96 18.61 9.16
CA PRO A 122 33.66 17.97 8.05
C PRO A 122 33.44 16.45 8.07
N ASP A 123 33.54 15.81 6.91
CA ASP A 123 33.52 14.35 6.82
C ASP A 123 34.66 13.73 7.62
N GLN A 124 34.33 12.70 8.38
CA GLN A 124 35.29 11.98 9.23
C GLN A 124 35.57 10.57 8.69
N VAL A 125 34.58 9.94 8.06
CA VAL A 125 34.75 8.61 7.48
C VAL A 125 33.87 8.44 6.24
N THR A 126 34.38 7.70 5.26
CA THR A 126 33.61 7.25 4.10
C THR A 126 33.43 5.75 4.17
N VAL A 127 32.18 5.28 4.13
CA VAL A 127 31.87 3.85 4.18
C VAL A 127 31.15 3.40 2.91
N LYS A 128 31.42 2.17 2.48
CA LYS A 128 30.64 1.52 1.44
C LYS A 128 29.31 1.09 2.02
N ALA A 129 28.24 1.74 1.59
CA ALA A 129 26.90 1.54 2.10
C ALA A 129 25.98 0.91 1.06
N THR A 130 24.86 0.37 1.55
CA THR A 130 23.78 -0.15 0.74
C THR A 130 22.43 0.13 1.41
N ASP A 131 21.36 0.13 0.63
CA ASP A 131 20.02 0.20 1.19
C ASP A 131 19.62 -1.11 1.90
N GLY A 132 18.47 -1.10 2.59
CA GLY A 132 18.01 -2.26 3.35
C GLY A 132 17.74 -3.52 2.52
N ALA A 133 17.60 -3.40 1.20
CA ALA A 133 17.35 -4.52 0.29
C ALA A 133 18.63 -4.97 -0.44
N GLY A 134 19.73 -4.22 -0.33
CA GLY A 134 20.94 -4.49 -1.09
C GLY A 134 20.87 -4.04 -2.56
N GLU A 135 19.84 -3.29 -2.95
CA GLU A 135 19.54 -2.98 -4.36
C GLU A 135 20.39 -1.83 -4.90
N ARG A 136 20.76 -0.89 -4.04
CA ARG A 136 21.56 0.29 -4.40
C ARG A 136 22.79 0.38 -3.52
N GLU A 137 23.95 0.40 -4.16
CA GLU A 137 25.25 0.62 -3.52
C GLU A 137 25.68 2.07 -3.68
N TYR A 138 26.31 2.63 -2.65
CA TYR A 138 26.83 4.00 -2.66
C TYR A 138 27.96 4.17 -1.63
N GLU A 139 28.72 5.24 -1.80
CA GLU A 139 29.65 5.71 -0.77
C GLU A 139 28.91 6.69 0.14
N LEU A 140 29.02 6.47 1.45
CA LEU A 140 28.36 7.28 2.45
C LEU A 140 29.42 7.98 3.28
N GLU A 141 29.54 9.29 3.06
CA GLU A 141 30.40 10.18 3.84
C GLU A 141 29.68 10.57 5.12
N LEU A 142 30.30 10.32 6.27
CA LEU A 142 29.71 10.52 7.58
C LEU A 142 30.47 11.57 8.36
N ALA A 143 29.71 12.48 8.95
CA ALA A 143 30.17 13.54 9.83
C ALA A 143 29.34 13.56 11.12
N VAL A 144 29.88 14.18 12.17
CA VAL A 144 29.13 14.49 13.38
C VAL A 144 27.98 15.47 13.04
N GLY A 145 26.80 15.21 13.58
CA GLY A 145 25.55 15.93 13.30
C GLY A 145 24.74 15.34 12.13
N ASP A 146 25.29 14.36 11.38
CA ASP A 146 24.53 13.66 10.36
C ASP A 146 23.38 12.86 10.98
N ARG A 147 22.23 12.90 10.31
CA ARG A 147 21.08 12.06 10.64
C ARG A 147 21.08 10.87 9.69
N VAL A 148 21.13 9.65 10.24
CA VAL A 148 21.17 8.42 9.46
C VAL A 148 20.00 7.51 9.80
N ARG A 149 19.52 6.81 8.79
CA ARG A 149 18.41 5.85 8.87
C ARG A 149 18.97 4.43 8.99
N LEU A 150 18.43 3.69 9.95
CA LEU A 150 18.65 2.25 10.08
C LEU A 150 17.72 1.45 9.17
N PHE A 151 18.24 0.38 8.57
CA PHE A 151 17.43 -0.59 7.82
C PHE A 151 17.10 -1.87 8.59
N ARG A 152 17.72 -2.08 9.76
CA ARG A 152 17.48 -3.23 10.61
C ARG A 152 17.39 -2.86 12.09
N ARG A 153 17.07 -3.85 12.92
CA ARG A 153 17.17 -3.72 14.36
C ARG A 153 18.65 -3.66 14.75
N THR A 154 19.04 -2.58 15.38
CA THR A 154 20.43 -2.35 15.81
C THR A 154 20.47 -2.25 17.34
N ASN A 155 21.38 -3.00 17.94
CA ASN A 155 21.68 -2.87 19.36
C ASN A 155 22.93 -2.01 19.52
N ALA A 156 22.99 -1.27 20.62
CA ALA A 156 24.13 -0.46 21.01
C ALA A 156 24.50 -0.76 22.46
N LYS A 157 25.75 -0.48 22.80
CA LYS A 157 26.19 -0.37 24.19
C LYS A 157 25.91 1.05 24.66
N PHE A 158 24.97 1.23 25.58
CA PHE A 158 24.60 2.56 26.07
C PHE A 158 25.73 3.17 26.90
N THR A 159 26.06 4.42 26.63
CA THR A 159 27.19 5.12 27.27
C THR A 159 26.93 5.39 28.75
N GLU A 160 25.69 5.73 29.13
CA GLU A 160 25.29 6.03 30.50
C GLU A 160 25.29 4.79 31.42
N THR A 161 24.74 3.67 30.95
CA THR A 161 24.51 2.47 31.77
C THR A 161 25.52 1.36 31.54
N GLY A 162 26.30 1.42 30.46
CA GLY A 162 27.18 0.34 30.01
C GLY A 162 26.46 -0.93 29.52
N THR A 163 25.13 -0.92 29.51
CA THR A 163 24.31 -2.08 29.14
C THR A 163 24.08 -2.16 27.63
N VAL A 164 23.95 -3.38 27.11
CA VAL A 164 23.61 -3.60 25.70
C VAL A 164 22.10 -3.62 25.55
N GLY A 165 21.57 -2.85 24.60
CA GLY A 165 20.15 -2.87 24.29
C GLY A 165 19.84 -2.26 22.94
N ASN A 166 18.55 -2.23 22.59
CA ASN A 166 18.12 -1.75 21.28
C ASN A 166 18.16 -0.22 21.20
N ILE A 167 18.95 0.33 20.26
CA ILE A 167 19.02 1.77 20.00
C ILE A 167 18.03 2.23 18.92
N GLY A 168 17.69 1.32 18.00
CA GLY A 168 16.73 1.59 16.93
C GLY A 168 16.32 0.35 16.14
N ARG A 169 15.30 0.51 15.31
CA ARG A 169 14.73 -0.51 14.42
C ARG A 169 14.76 -0.04 12.97
N ASN A 170 14.36 -0.89 12.04
CA ASN A 170 14.19 -0.49 10.64
C ASN A 170 13.31 0.77 10.55
N GLY A 171 13.82 1.80 9.89
CA GLY A 171 13.17 3.10 9.74
C GLY A 171 13.48 4.11 10.84
N SER A 172 14.18 3.71 11.92
CA SER A 172 14.63 4.65 12.94
C SER A 172 15.72 5.57 12.38
N VAL A 173 15.60 6.86 12.69
CA VAL A 173 16.61 7.87 12.37
C VAL A 173 17.39 8.19 13.64
N LEU A 174 18.72 8.15 13.56
CA LEU A 174 19.66 8.42 14.63
C LEU A 174 20.60 9.56 14.22
N GLU A 175 21.05 10.34 15.19
CA GLU A 175 22.04 11.39 15.00
C GLU A 175 23.44 10.86 15.34
N ILE A 176 24.45 11.16 14.52
CA ILE A 176 25.84 10.82 14.79
C ILE A 176 26.44 11.86 15.74
N ILE A 177 26.88 11.41 16.92
CA ILE A 177 27.51 12.27 17.93
C ILE A 177 29.03 12.14 17.89
N ALA A 178 29.54 10.97 17.55
CA ALA A 178 30.96 10.74 17.34
C ALA A 178 31.20 9.62 16.31
N VAL A 179 32.35 9.70 15.64
CA VAL A 179 32.84 8.71 14.69
C VAL A 179 34.17 8.20 15.19
N ASP A 180 34.26 6.88 15.38
CA ASP A 180 35.46 6.20 15.86
C ASP A 180 35.93 5.16 14.84
N GLY A 181 37.21 4.76 14.94
CA GLY A 181 37.74 3.68 14.10
C GLY A 181 36.99 2.35 14.24
N ALA A 182 36.41 2.10 15.41
CA ALA A 182 35.65 0.88 15.72
C ALA A 182 34.16 0.95 15.34
N GLY A 183 33.58 2.15 15.19
CA GLY A 183 32.15 2.30 14.99
C GLY A 183 31.63 3.73 15.05
N LEU A 184 30.36 3.86 15.41
CA LEU A 184 29.65 5.12 15.53
C LEU A 184 29.00 5.24 16.91
N ILE A 185 29.00 6.43 17.47
CA ILE A 185 28.16 6.77 18.63
C ILE A 185 26.93 7.50 18.12
N PHE A 186 25.77 6.91 18.36
CA PHE A 186 24.49 7.46 17.96
C PHE A 186 23.71 8.03 19.13
N ARG A 187 22.93 9.09 18.88
CA ARG A 187 21.84 9.54 19.74
C ARG A 187 20.50 9.23 19.09
N ASN A 188 19.60 8.61 19.85
CA ASN A 188 18.23 8.37 19.38
C ASN A 188 17.30 9.56 19.68
N GLY A 189 16.07 9.52 19.13
CA GLY A 189 15.09 10.60 19.33
C GLY A 189 14.60 10.79 20.77
N VAL A 190 14.97 9.91 21.72
CA VAL A 190 14.68 10.03 23.16
C VAL A 190 15.89 10.62 23.91
N GLY A 191 16.99 10.92 23.21
CA GLY A 191 18.21 11.48 23.78
C GLY A 191 19.20 10.44 24.31
N ARG A 192 18.94 9.14 24.15
CA ARG A 192 19.86 8.09 24.62
C ARG A 192 21.01 7.92 23.64
N GLU A 193 22.21 7.84 24.19
CA GLU A 193 23.45 7.67 23.45
C GLU A 193 23.98 6.24 23.56
N GLY A 194 24.45 5.69 22.45
CA GLY A 194 25.02 4.35 22.44
C GLY A 194 26.00 4.11 21.31
N GLU A 195 27.01 3.32 21.63
CA GLU A 195 28.07 2.89 20.74
C GLU A 195 27.62 1.68 19.91
N VAL A 196 27.84 1.75 18.59
CA VAL A 196 27.55 0.69 17.64
C VAL A 196 28.80 0.42 16.80
N VAL A 197 29.34 -0.79 16.91
CA VAL A 197 30.49 -1.23 16.11
C VAL A 197 30.13 -1.46 14.65
N TRP A 198 31.07 -1.26 13.73
CA TRP A 198 30.86 -1.38 12.29
C TRP A 198 30.28 -2.73 11.86
N GLU A 199 30.71 -3.82 12.46
CA GLU A 199 30.24 -5.18 12.22
C GLU A 199 28.72 -5.29 12.45
N THR A 200 28.19 -4.56 13.43
CA THR A 200 26.74 -4.55 13.74
C THR A 200 25.93 -3.76 12.70
N LEU A 201 26.58 -3.00 11.82
CA LEU A 201 25.93 -2.26 10.75
C LEU A 201 26.12 -2.92 9.38
N ARG A 202 27.06 -3.85 9.24
CA ARG A 202 27.35 -4.54 7.98
C ARG A 202 26.30 -5.60 7.66
N ASP A 203 25.86 -5.59 6.41
CA ASP A 203 25.14 -6.70 5.79
C ASP A 203 26.07 -7.92 5.66
N GLU A 204 25.58 -9.10 6.01
CA GLU A 204 26.39 -10.32 6.01
C GLU A 204 26.77 -10.77 4.59
N ALA A 205 25.89 -10.54 3.60
CA ALA A 205 26.10 -11.01 2.23
C ALA A 205 27.05 -10.10 1.45
N SER A 206 26.88 -8.78 1.55
CA SER A 206 27.65 -7.79 0.80
C SER A 206 28.84 -7.21 1.58
N GLY A 207 28.88 -7.37 2.92
CA GLY A 207 29.85 -6.73 3.79
C GLY A 207 29.72 -5.20 3.87
N ARG A 208 28.69 -4.62 3.23
CA ARG A 208 28.44 -3.17 3.17
C ARG A 208 27.61 -2.71 4.35
N VAL A 209 27.79 -1.46 4.74
CA VAL A 209 27.05 -0.84 5.84
C VAL A 209 25.60 -0.57 5.42
N GLN A 210 24.62 -1.07 6.17
CA GLN A 210 23.20 -0.82 5.91
C GLN A 210 22.73 0.47 6.58
N LEU A 211 23.18 1.61 6.03
CA LEU A 211 22.80 2.95 6.44
C LEU A 211 22.52 3.83 5.23
N ALA A 212 21.58 4.75 5.39
CA ALA A 212 21.36 5.87 4.47
C ALA A 212 21.23 7.18 5.26
N TYR A 213 21.37 8.33 4.63
CA TYR A 213 20.95 9.60 5.26
C TYR A 213 19.44 9.57 5.59
N GLY A 214 19.07 10.24 6.67
CA GLY A 214 17.77 10.11 7.33
C GLY A 214 16.93 11.39 7.38
N ASP A 215 17.31 12.44 6.66
CA ASP A 215 16.56 13.70 6.62
C ASP A 215 15.27 13.61 5.80
N ALA A 216 15.24 12.73 4.79
CA ALA A 216 14.04 12.30 4.09
C ALA A 216 13.82 10.79 4.23
N LEU A 217 12.56 10.37 4.33
CA LEU A 217 12.15 8.97 4.51
C LEU A 217 11.20 8.55 3.40
N THR A 218 10.96 7.24 3.26
CA THR A 218 9.88 6.82 2.35
C THR A 218 8.51 7.11 2.96
N THR A 219 7.48 7.31 2.14
CA THR A 219 6.09 7.56 2.59
C THR A 219 5.60 6.53 3.62
N ASN A 220 6.01 5.27 3.45
CA ASN A 220 5.68 4.19 4.37
C ASN A 220 6.48 4.24 5.67
N THR A 221 7.78 4.60 5.60
CA THR A 221 8.61 4.70 6.81
C THR A 221 8.28 5.92 7.65
N ALA A 222 7.85 7.02 7.02
CA ALA A 222 7.31 8.18 7.71
C ALA A 222 5.93 7.93 8.37
N GLN A 223 5.43 6.68 8.33
CA GLN A 223 4.12 6.35 8.87
C GLN A 223 4.04 6.44 10.39
N GLY A 224 3.04 7.20 10.85
CA GLY A 224 2.78 7.44 12.27
C GLY A 224 3.42 8.73 12.79
N THR A 225 4.30 9.37 12.02
CA THR A 225 4.88 10.66 12.42
C THR A 225 3.88 11.79 12.17
N THR A 226 3.75 12.68 13.15
CA THR A 226 2.99 13.93 13.04
C THR A 226 3.93 15.09 13.31
N VAL A 227 4.16 15.92 12.29
CA VAL A 227 5.04 17.10 12.32
C VAL A 227 4.23 18.38 12.11
N THR A 228 4.85 19.53 12.32
CA THR A 228 4.19 20.82 12.06
C THR A 228 3.94 20.99 10.57
N GLU A 229 4.97 20.78 9.74
CA GLU A 229 4.89 20.83 8.28
C GLU A 229 5.49 19.60 7.60
N HIS A 230 4.94 19.22 6.45
CA HIS A 230 5.42 18.06 5.70
C HIS A 230 5.65 18.38 4.23
N ILE A 231 6.76 17.91 3.65
CA ILE A 231 7.03 17.97 2.22
C ILE A 231 6.95 16.56 1.64
N HIS A 232 6.04 16.34 0.69
CA HIS A 232 6.02 15.13 -0.12
C HIS A 232 6.70 15.40 -1.46
N ALA A 233 7.89 14.85 -1.64
CA ALA A 233 8.73 15.08 -2.81
C ALA A 233 8.75 13.85 -3.72
N MET A 234 8.46 14.06 -5.01
CA MET A 234 8.44 13.03 -6.05
C MET A 234 9.26 13.52 -7.25
N PRO A 235 10.60 13.61 -7.11
CA PRO A 235 11.45 14.10 -8.19
C PRO A 235 11.38 13.21 -9.45
N ALA A 236 11.05 11.92 -9.32
CA ALA A 236 10.80 11.03 -10.46
C ALA A 236 9.37 11.12 -11.05
N GLY A 237 8.56 12.08 -10.60
CA GLY A 237 7.17 12.26 -11.00
C GLY A 237 6.18 11.44 -10.16
N THR A 238 4.90 11.72 -10.34
CA THR A 238 3.79 11.18 -9.53
C THR A 238 3.34 9.77 -9.88
N LYS A 239 3.92 9.16 -10.93
CA LYS A 239 3.52 7.84 -11.45
C LYS A 239 3.52 6.72 -10.39
N LEU A 240 4.42 6.79 -9.41
CA LEU A 240 4.56 5.76 -8.36
C LEU A 240 3.64 5.99 -7.15
N VAL A 241 2.85 7.07 -7.15
CA VAL A 241 2.03 7.47 -6.00
C VAL A 241 0.56 7.24 -6.29
N SER A 242 -0.05 6.35 -5.49
CA SER A 242 -1.49 6.09 -5.50
C SER A 242 -2.26 7.10 -4.64
N ALA A 243 -3.59 7.04 -4.69
CA ALA A 243 -4.47 7.81 -3.80
C ALA A 243 -4.12 7.60 -2.31
N PHE A 244 -3.80 6.37 -1.93
CA PHE A 244 -3.36 6.06 -0.57
C PHE A 244 -2.03 6.73 -0.25
N GLY A 245 -1.06 6.72 -1.17
CA GLY A 245 0.23 7.40 -0.99
C GLY A 245 0.09 8.92 -0.84
N ALA A 246 -0.76 9.54 -1.64
CA ALA A 246 -1.07 10.97 -1.58
C ALA A 246 -1.78 11.36 -0.27
N TYR A 247 -2.76 10.59 0.17
CA TYR A 247 -3.44 10.80 1.46
C TYR A 247 -2.49 10.57 2.65
N THR A 248 -1.69 9.52 2.58
CA THR A 248 -0.79 9.08 3.65
C THR A 248 0.33 10.08 3.89
N SER A 249 0.89 10.67 2.83
CA SER A 249 1.85 11.78 2.93
C SER A 249 1.15 13.09 3.32
N GLY A 250 0.00 13.38 2.71
CA GLY A 250 -0.79 14.58 2.97
C GLY A 250 -1.36 14.68 4.39
N SER A 251 -1.40 13.59 5.18
CA SER A 251 -1.95 13.60 6.56
C SER A 251 -0.88 13.66 7.67
N ARG A 252 0.39 13.89 7.31
CA ARG A 252 1.54 13.90 8.24
C ARG A 252 1.72 15.22 9.00
N HIS A 253 1.08 16.29 8.57
CA HIS A 253 1.24 17.62 9.16
C HIS A 253 0.12 17.97 10.14
N ARG A 254 0.44 18.91 11.04
CA ARG A 254 -0.52 19.64 11.86
C ARG A 254 -0.96 20.94 11.19
N GLU A 255 -0.07 21.58 10.44
CA GLU A 255 -0.30 22.93 9.90
C GLU A 255 -0.33 22.97 8.38
N GLN A 256 0.74 22.59 7.69
CA GLN A 256 0.77 22.64 6.21
C GLN A 256 1.47 21.44 5.56
N SER A 257 1.01 21.05 4.36
CA SER A 257 1.69 20.06 3.52
C SER A 257 2.04 20.62 2.16
N PHE A 258 3.26 20.36 1.71
CA PHE A 258 3.78 20.71 0.40
C PHE A 258 3.92 19.45 -0.46
N ILE A 259 3.72 19.62 -1.76
CA ILE A 259 3.94 18.60 -2.79
C ILE A 259 4.95 19.17 -3.77
N VAL A 260 6.05 18.45 -4.02
CA VAL A 260 7.08 18.85 -4.98
C VAL A 260 7.23 17.74 -6.02
N THR A 261 7.12 18.07 -7.30
CA THR A 261 7.31 17.13 -8.42
C THR A 261 8.11 17.78 -9.54
N SER A 262 8.73 16.97 -10.40
CA SER A 262 9.49 17.43 -11.57
C SER A 262 8.59 17.64 -12.78
N GLU A 263 8.64 18.82 -13.39
CA GLU A 263 7.96 19.08 -14.66
C GLU A 263 8.42 18.12 -15.77
N GLY A 264 9.73 17.85 -15.86
CA GLY A 264 10.32 16.96 -16.85
C GLY A 264 9.81 15.53 -16.73
N ALA A 265 9.67 15.01 -15.50
CA ALA A 265 9.13 13.68 -15.25
C ALA A 265 7.64 13.59 -15.61
N GLU A 266 6.84 14.58 -15.20
CA GLU A 266 5.40 14.64 -15.54
C GLU A 266 5.20 14.77 -17.05
N ARG A 267 6.00 15.62 -17.71
CA ARG A 267 5.96 15.82 -19.16
C ARG A 267 6.35 14.56 -19.91
N ALA A 268 7.39 13.85 -19.48
CA ALA A 268 7.80 12.58 -20.07
C ALA A 268 6.68 11.53 -19.99
N GLU A 269 5.97 11.46 -18.87
CA GLU A 269 4.81 10.57 -18.73
C GLU A 269 3.65 10.96 -19.65
N VAL A 270 3.35 12.27 -19.76
CA VAL A 270 2.33 12.76 -20.70
C VAL A 270 2.70 12.39 -22.14
N ILE A 271 3.96 12.61 -22.55
CA ILE A 271 4.45 12.25 -23.90
C ILE A 271 4.28 10.75 -24.16
N ALA A 272 4.71 9.90 -23.22
CA ALA A 272 4.66 8.45 -23.37
C ALA A 272 3.24 7.89 -23.54
N ARG A 273 2.21 8.64 -23.12
CA ARG A 273 0.81 8.25 -23.21
C ARG A 273 0.09 8.83 -24.42
N ARG A 274 0.66 9.83 -25.08
CA ARG A 274 0.00 10.48 -26.23
C ARG A 274 0.05 9.58 -27.46
N PRO A 275 -1.00 9.61 -28.31
CA PRO A 275 -0.96 8.94 -29.60
C PRO A 275 0.23 9.41 -30.44
N LEU A 276 0.83 8.48 -31.20
CA LEU A 276 1.91 8.81 -32.12
C LEU A 276 1.47 9.90 -33.09
N GLY A 277 2.23 11.01 -33.16
CA GLY A 277 1.94 12.15 -34.03
C GLY A 277 1.14 13.29 -33.39
N ASP A 278 0.76 13.18 -32.11
CA ASP A 278 0.17 14.30 -31.37
C ASP A 278 1.23 15.39 -31.09
N LYS A 279 1.14 16.50 -31.82
CA LYS A 279 2.07 17.65 -31.75
C LYS A 279 1.60 18.78 -30.81
N ARG A 280 0.50 18.59 -30.07
CA ARG A 280 0.01 19.64 -29.16
C ARG A 280 1.08 19.98 -28.13
N GLU A 281 1.26 21.25 -27.81
CA GLU A 281 2.13 21.63 -26.71
C GLU A 281 1.59 21.05 -25.39
N ILE A 282 2.49 20.64 -24.50
CA ILE A 282 2.12 20.18 -23.15
C ILE A 282 2.20 21.40 -22.23
N GLY A 283 1.05 21.87 -21.79
CA GLY A 283 0.91 23.01 -20.88
C GLY A 283 0.75 22.58 -19.42
N ARG A 284 0.68 23.55 -18.50
CA ARG A 284 0.49 23.30 -17.06
C ARG A 284 -0.77 22.47 -16.77
N GLY A 285 -1.85 22.70 -17.51
CA GLY A 285 -3.08 21.92 -17.37
C GLY A 285 -2.92 20.43 -17.66
N ASP A 286 -2.11 20.07 -18.67
CA ASP A 286 -1.80 18.66 -18.97
C ASP A 286 -1.04 18.01 -17.81
N LEU A 287 -0.08 18.72 -17.22
CA LEU A 287 0.72 18.24 -16.09
C LEU A 287 -0.16 18.04 -14.85
N LEU A 288 -1.02 19.01 -14.51
CA LEU A 288 -1.96 18.87 -13.40
C LEU A 288 -2.92 17.70 -13.61
N ASN A 289 -3.45 17.53 -14.83
CA ASN A 289 -4.30 16.39 -15.14
C ASN A 289 -3.54 15.06 -15.01
N ASN A 290 -2.25 15.03 -15.34
CA ASN A 290 -1.38 13.87 -15.15
C ASN A 290 -1.26 13.49 -13.66
N ILE A 291 -0.95 14.49 -12.84
CA ILE A 291 -0.85 14.38 -11.37
C ILE A 291 -2.17 13.91 -10.76
N ILE A 292 -3.28 14.57 -11.10
CA ILE A 292 -4.63 14.23 -10.63
C ILE A 292 -4.95 12.77 -10.93
N ARG A 293 -4.69 12.33 -12.16
CA ARG A 293 -4.96 10.97 -12.58
C ARG A 293 -4.13 9.96 -11.79
N ASN A 294 -2.83 10.22 -11.58
CA ASN A 294 -1.98 9.32 -10.80
C ASN A 294 -2.44 9.24 -9.34
N PHE A 295 -2.76 10.38 -8.72
CA PHE A 295 -3.29 10.46 -7.36
C PHE A 295 -4.72 9.91 -7.23
N ALA A 296 -5.48 9.77 -8.30
CA ALA A 296 -6.81 9.16 -8.28
C ALA A 296 -6.75 7.63 -8.41
N GLN A 297 -5.58 7.06 -8.72
CA GLN A 297 -5.45 5.62 -8.93
C GLN A 297 -5.59 4.86 -7.59
N ALA A 298 -6.56 3.95 -7.54
CA ALA A 298 -6.74 3.03 -6.41
C ALA A 298 -5.60 2.00 -6.36
N PRO A 299 -5.14 1.59 -5.16
CA PRO A 299 -4.09 0.59 -5.01
C PRO A 299 -4.53 -0.77 -5.58
N GLU A 300 -3.64 -1.45 -6.30
CA GLU A 300 -3.93 -2.73 -6.98
C GLU A 300 -4.46 -3.84 -6.05
N LYS A 301 -4.24 -3.74 -4.73
CA LYS A 301 -4.71 -4.73 -3.74
C LYS A 301 -6.23 -4.68 -3.51
N GLU A 302 -6.86 -3.51 -3.59
CA GLU A 302 -8.34 -3.41 -3.55
C GLU A 302 -8.96 -4.13 -4.76
N ALA A 303 -8.26 -4.17 -5.90
CA ALA A 303 -8.73 -4.87 -7.09
C ALA A 303 -8.83 -6.40 -6.89
N ALA A 304 -8.02 -6.98 -5.99
CA ALA A 304 -8.08 -8.41 -5.66
C ALA A 304 -9.33 -8.76 -4.82
N LEU A 305 -9.72 -7.90 -3.87
CA LEU A 305 -10.97 -8.06 -3.12
C LEU A 305 -12.19 -7.81 -4.02
N ALA A 306 -12.14 -6.78 -4.86
CA ALA A 306 -13.17 -6.52 -5.87
C ALA A 306 -13.30 -7.66 -6.91
N LEU A 307 -12.24 -8.44 -7.14
CA LEU A 307 -12.27 -9.66 -7.96
C LEU A 307 -12.97 -10.81 -7.21
N ILE A 308 -12.72 -10.96 -5.91
CA ILE A 308 -13.43 -11.93 -5.06
C ILE A 308 -14.92 -11.61 -4.99
N ASP A 309 -15.30 -10.34 -4.80
CA ASP A 309 -16.70 -9.92 -4.80
C ASP A 309 -17.37 -10.15 -6.15
N ARG A 310 -16.67 -9.91 -7.26
CA ARG A 310 -17.16 -10.26 -8.60
C ARG A 310 -17.33 -11.77 -8.78
N ALA A 311 -16.44 -12.59 -8.22
CA ALA A 311 -16.57 -14.05 -8.23
C ALA A 311 -17.75 -14.54 -7.38
N VAL A 312 -17.99 -13.93 -6.22
CA VAL A 312 -19.16 -14.22 -5.36
C VAL A 312 -20.46 -13.78 -6.05
N GLY A 313 -20.46 -12.62 -6.72
CA GLY A 313 -21.56 -12.12 -7.54
C GLY A 313 -21.88 -13.05 -8.71
N LEU A 314 -20.86 -13.57 -9.39
CA LEU A 314 -21.00 -14.59 -10.45
C LEU A 314 -21.60 -15.90 -9.89
N ARG A 315 -21.17 -16.35 -8.70
CA ARG A 315 -21.76 -17.53 -8.04
C ARG A 315 -23.24 -17.33 -7.72
N ARG A 316 -23.61 -16.16 -7.17
CA ARG A 316 -25.02 -15.82 -6.89
C ARG A 316 -25.84 -15.73 -8.18
N GLY A 317 -25.30 -15.12 -9.23
CA GLY A 317 -25.94 -15.04 -10.54
C GLY A 317 -26.16 -16.41 -11.17
N ALA A 318 -25.18 -17.32 -11.06
CA ALA A 318 -25.28 -18.70 -11.54
C ALA A 318 -26.35 -19.50 -10.76
N VAL A 319 -26.40 -19.36 -9.43
CA VAL A 319 -27.43 -20.01 -8.59
C VAL A 319 -28.82 -19.47 -8.91
N GLN A 320 -28.98 -18.16 -9.11
CA GLN A 320 -30.27 -17.57 -9.50
C GLN A 320 -30.70 -17.98 -10.91
N ALA A 321 -29.77 -18.07 -11.86
CA ALA A 321 -30.06 -18.59 -13.21
C ALA A 321 -30.49 -20.06 -13.15
N MET A 322 -29.81 -20.89 -12.35
CA MET A 322 -30.17 -22.29 -12.14
C MET A 322 -31.55 -22.43 -11.45
N GLN A 323 -31.85 -21.61 -10.45
CA GLN A 323 -33.17 -21.56 -9.81
C GLN A 323 -34.28 -21.12 -10.78
N ARG A 324 -34.03 -20.16 -11.68
CA ARG A 324 -34.99 -19.77 -12.72
C ARG A 324 -35.23 -20.90 -13.72
N VAL A 325 -34.19 -21.61 -14.12
CA VAL A 325 -34.31 -22.78 -15.00
C VAL A 325 -35.08 -23.91 -14.31
N HIS A 326 -34.83 -24.14 -13.02
CA HIS A 326 -35.53 -25.16 -12.24
C HIS A 326 -37.01 -24.81 -12.06
N ARG A 327 -37.34 -23.57 -11.68
CA ARG A 327 -38.74 -23.11 -11.59
C ARG A 327 -39.45 -23.11 -12.94
N ALA A 328 -38.75 -22.82 -14.03
CA ALA A 328 -39.30 -22.91 -15.38
C ALA A 328 -39.51 -24.36 -15.85
N ALA A 329 -38.78 -25.33 -15.29
CA ALA A 329 -38.99 -26.75 -15.49
C ALA A 329 -40.14 -27.28 -14.61
N GLU A 330 -40.23 -26.83 -13.35
CA GLU A 330 -41.35 -27.13 -12.44
C GLU A 330 -42.68 -26.58 -12.99
N ALA A 331 -42.70 -25.33 -13.49
CA ALA A 331 -43.88 -24.73 -14.11
C ALA A 331 -44.32 -25.43 -15.42
N ARG A 332 -43.45 -26.25 -16.04
CA ARG A 332 -43.81 -27.11 -17.18
C ARG A 332 -44.17 -28.52 -16.77
N GLY A 333 -43.86 -28.93 -15.54
CA GLY A 333 -44.15 -30.25 -14.97
C GLY A 333 -45.61 -30.44 -14.54
N ASP A 334 -46.44 -29.38 -14.60
CA ASP A 334 -47.86 -29.45 -14.23
C ASP A 334 -48.78 -29.88 -15.39
N VAL A 335 -48.21 -30.21 -16.56
CA VAL A 335 -48.93 -30.90 -17.63
C VAL A 335 -48.37 -32.31 -17.70
N ARG A 336 -49.20 -33.29 -17.34
CA ARG A 336 -48.95 -34.73 -17.48
C ARG A 336 -48.38 -35.06 -18.87
N ASP A 337 -47.07 -35.25 -18.97
CA ASP A 337 -46.44 -36.24 -19.84
C ASP A 337 -44.94 -36.38 -19.54
N GLN A 338 -44.44 -37.60 -19.77
CA GLN A 338 -43.12 -38.08 -19.35
C GLN A 338 -41.95 -37.19 -19.83
N PRO A 339 -40.86 -37.06 -19.03
CA PRO A 339 -39.68 -36.30 -19.43
C PRO A 339 -39.01 -36.94 -20.64
N SER A 340 -39.04 -36.24 -21.77
CA SER A 340 -38.27 -36.57 -22.96
C SER A 340 -36.78 -36.38 -22.68
N MET A 341 -36.02 -37.48 -22.63
CA MET A 341 -34.56 -37.52 -22.45
C MET A 341 -33.79 -36.67 -23.50
N LEU A 342 -34.42 -36.30 -24.62
CA LEU A 342 -33.86 -35.41 -25.63
C LEU A 342 -33.86 -33.93 -25.19
N ALA A 343 -34.87 -33.48 -24.46
CA ALA A 343 -34.96 -32.10 -24.00
C ALA A 343 -33.94 -31.80 -22.89
N GLU A 344 -33.71 -32.77 -21.99
CA GLU A 344 -32.67 -32.69 -20.95
C GLU A 344 -31.25 -32.75 -21.53
N GLY A 345 -31.03 -33.58 -22.56
CA GLY A 345 -29.74 -33.66 -23.27
C GLY A 345 -29.38 -32.37 -24.00
N LEU A 346 -30.37 -31.70 -24.61
CA LEU A 346 -30.18 -30.41 -25.28
C LEU A 346 -29.93 -29.25 -24.30
N MET A 347 -30.62 -29.24 -23.16
CA MET A 347 -30.40 -28.28 -22.07
C MET A 347 -29.00 -28.42 -21.46
N SER A 348 -28.59 -29.66 -21.13
CA SER A 348 -27.25 -29.93 -20.59
C SER A 348 -26.14 -29.55 -21.55
N ARG A 349 -26.35 -29.78 -22.87
CA ARG A 349 -25.40 -29.33 -23.90
C ARG A 349 -25.30 -27.81 -24.00
N ARG A 350 -26.42 -27.08 -23.95
CA ARG A 350 -26.41 -25.60 -24.01
C ARG A 350 -25.73 -24.97 -22.79
N VAL A 351 -25.96 -25.52 -21.59
CA VAL A 351 -25.28 -25.07 -20.37
C VAL A 351 -23.78 -25.37 -20.46
N ALA A 352 -23.39 -26.58 -20.89
CA ALA A 352 -21.98 -26.93 -21.07
C ALA A 352 -21.27 -26.05 -22.11
N GLN A 353 -21.97 -25.67 -23.19
CA GLN A 353 -21.44 -24.80 -24.24
C GLN A 353 -21.23 -23.36 -23.76
N ALA A 354 -22.19 -22.81 -22.99
CA ALA A 354 -22.04 -21.50 -22.36
C ALA A 354 -20.87 -21.45 -21.35
N PHE A 355 -20.61 -22.53 -20.63
CA PHE A 355 -19.45 -22.62 -19.74
C PHE A 355 -18.12 -22.77 -20.50
N ALA A 356 -18.11 -23.49 -21.62
CA ALA A 356 -16.93 -23.68 -22.46
C ALA A 356 -16.44 -22.37 -23.12
N GLU A 357 -17.33 -21.41 -23.38
CA GLU A 357 -16.98 -20.09 -23.92
C GLU A 357 -16.34 -19.16 -22.87
N ILE A 358 -16.71 -19.30 -21.59
CA ILE A 358 -16.29 -18.39 -20.51
C ILE A 358 -14.98 -18.84 -19.85
N LEU A 359 -14.76 -20.15 -19.75
CA LEU A 359 -13.62 -20.77 -19.05
C LEU A 359 -12.23 -20.35 -19.57
N PRO A 360 -11.98 -20.20 -20.89
CA PRO A 360 -10.67 -19.82 -21.41
C PRO A 360 -10.25 -18.40 -20.98
N GLY A 361 -11.20 -17.46 -20.97
CA GLY A 361 -10.96 -16.08 -20.53
C GLY A 361 -10.62 -15.99 -19.04
N LEU A 362 -11.33 -16.78 -18.22
CA LEU A 362 -11.10 -16.88 -16.78
C LEU A 362 -9.73 -17.50 -16.47
N ALA A 363 -9.37 -18.59 -17.15
CA ALA A 363 -8.09 -19.28 -16.96
C ALA A 363 -6.88 -18.46 -17.44
N ALA A 364 -7.03 -17.63 -18.47
CA ALA A 364 -6.01 -16.69 -18.93
C ALA A 364 -5.85 -15.50 -17.98
N GLN A 365 -6.93 -15.07 -17.33
CA GLN A 365 -6.90 -13.99 -16.34
C GLN A 365 -6.28 -14.46 -15.02
N MET A 366 -6.53 -15.70 -14.58
CA MET A 366 -5.93 -16.26 -13.37
C MET A 366 -4.44 -16.59 -13.51
N ARG A 367 -3.97 -17.00 -14.71
CA ARG A 367 -2.53 -17.21 -14.97
C ARG A 367 -1.69 -15.93 -14.91
N ARG A 368 -2.30 -14.77 -15.20
CA ARG A 368 -1.63 -13.46 -15.15
C ARG A 368 -1.38 -12.94 -13.72
N HIS A 369 -2.03 -13.51 -12.71
CA HIS A 369 -1.98 -13.01 -11.33
C HIS A 369 -1.24 -13.91 -10.32
N GLY A 370 -0.36 -14.82 -10.79
CA GLY A 370 0.77 -15.42 -10.05
C GLY A 370 0.60 -15.88 -8.58
N GLY A 371 0.76 -17.19 -8.36
CA GLY A 371 1.29 -17.80 -7.13
C GLY A 371 0.39 -17.91 -5.89
N ALA A 372 -0.27 -16.83 -5.48
CA ALA A 372 -1.01 -16.80 -4.20
C ALA A 372 -2.41 -17.45 -4.26
N LEU A 373 -2.91 -17.78 -5.46
CA LEU A 373 -4.25 -18.33 -5.69
C LEU A 373 -4.27 -19.82 -6.08
N ALA A 374 -3.14 -20.52 -5.98
CA ALA A 374 -3.06 -21.95 -6.33
C ALA A 374 -4.05 -22.83 -5.53
N HIS A 375 -4.40 -22.43 -4.31
CA HIS A 375 -5.38 -23.15 -3.47
C HIS A 375 -6.82 -22.97 -3.95
N VAL A 376 -7.18 -21.79 -4.46
CA VAL A 376 -8.52 -21.48 -4.99
C VAL A 376 -8.71 -22.08 -6.38
N ALA A 377 -7.66 -22.08 -7.21
CA ALA A 377 -7.65 -22.75 -8.50
C ALA A 377 -7.88 -24.27 -8.37
N ARG A 378 -7.33 -24.88 -7.31
CA ARG A 378 -7.53 -26.31 -7.01
C ARG A 378 -8.98 -26.62 -6.61
N ILE A 379 -9.59 -25.79 -5.76
CA ILE A 379 -11.01 -25.93 -5.39
C ILE A 379 -11.93 -25.76 -6.62
N GLY A 380 -11.62 -24.82 -7.51
CA GLY A 380 -12.36 -24.63 -8.76
C GLY A 380 -12.25 -25.82 -9.72
N ALA A 381 -11.05 -26.43 -9.81
CA ALA A 381 -10.82 -27.63 -10.61
C ALA A 381 -11.53 -28.86 -10.01
N ASP A 382 -11.49 -29.04 -8.69
CA ASP A 382 -12.15 -30.14 -7.99
C ASP A 382 -13.68 -30.08 -8.14
N VAL A 383 -14.27 -28.88 -8.10
CA VAL A 383 -15.72 -28.68 -8.34
C VAL A 383 -16.09 -28.93 -9.80
N ALA A 384 -15.27 -28.49 -10.76
CA ALA A 384 -15.50 -28.74 -12.18
C ALA A 384 -15.39 -30.24 -12.52
N GLU A 385 -14.44 -30.95 -11.92
CA GLU A 385 -14.27 -32.39 -12.08
C GLU A 385 -15.42 -33.19 -11.43
N LEU A 386 -15.92 -32.75 -10.26
CA LEU A 386 -17.06 -33.36 -9.59
C LEU A 386 -18.35 -33.20 -10.42
N LEU A 387 -18.59 -32.02 -11.00
CA LEU A 387 -19.72 -31.75 -11.88
C LEU A 387 -19.62 -32.53 -13.20
N ALA A 388 -18.41 -32.67 -13.75
CA ALA A 388 -18.16 -33.51 -14.93
C ALA A 388 -18.36 -35.01 -14.63
N ARG A 389 -18.12 -35.48 -13.40
CA ARG A 389 -18.39 -36.85 -12.95
C ARG A 389 -19.88 -37.10 -12.71
N LEU A 390 -20.61 -36.12 -12.16
CA LEU A 390 -22.08 -36.18 -12.00
C LEU A 390 -22.79 -36.22 -13.36
N ALA A 391 -22.30 -35.49 -14.35
CA ALA A 391 -22.82 -35.51 -15.71
C ALA A 391 -22.57 -36.83 -16.49
N ARG A 392 -21.72 -37.74 -15.96
CA ARG A 392 -21.29 -38.98 -16.66
C ARG A 392 -21.80 -40.28 -16.03
N ARG A 393 -22.56 -40.25 -14.93
CA ARG A 393 -23.17 -41.46 -14.36
C ARG A 393 -24.62 -41.61 -14.83
N PRO A 394 -25.07 -42.80 -15.26
CA PRO A 394 -26.50 -43.10 -15.28
C PRO A 394 -26.96 -43.14 -13.82
N LEU A 395 -27.88 -42.23 -13.45
CA LEU A 395 -28.28 -42.01 -12.07
C LEU A 395 -29.02 -43.23 -11.51
N VAL A 396 -28.42 -43.79 -10.47
CA VAL A 396 -29.04 -44.69 -9.49
C VAL A 396 -30.19 -43.94 -8.81
N THR A 397 -31.24 -44.69 -8.46
CA THR A 397 -32.55 -44.26 -7.94
C THR A 397 -32.56 -43.04 -7.01
N HIS A 398 -33.57 -42.17 -7.21
CA HIS A 398 -33.89 -40.92 -6.49
C HIS A 398 -33.73 -40.95 -4.96
N GLN A 399 -33.79 -42.11 -4.31
CA GLN A 399 -33.59 -42.25 -2.86
C GLN A 399 -32.15 -42.01 -2.40
N ALA A 400 -31.15 -42.43 -3.18
CA ALA A 400 -29.75 -42.29 -2.78
C ALA A 400 -29.26 -40.82 -2.85
N GLU A 401 -29.85 -40.05 -3.76
CA GLU A 401 -29.53 -38.63 -3.94
C GLU A 401 -30.18 -37.77 -2.85
N ALA A 402 -31.43 -38.09 -2.45
CA ALA A 402 -32.10 -37.44 -1.33
C ALA A 402 -31.39 -37.70 0.01
N GLU A 403 -30.95 -38.93 0.30
CA GLU A 403 -30.20 -39.26 1.52
C GLU A 403 -28.81 -38.60 1.57
N PHE A 404 -28.19 -38.34 0.42
CA PHE A 404 -26.92 -37.63 0.35
C PHE A 404 -27.10 -36.15 0.70
N TRP A 405 -28.06 -35.46 0.08
CA TRP A 405 -28.34 -34.06 0.38
C TRP A 405 -28.87 -33.86 1.81
N HIS A 406 -29.62 -34.82 2.35
CA HIS A 406 -30.04 -34.78 3.75
C HIS A 406 -28.87 -34.94 4.73
N ARG A 407 -27.89 -35.80 4.44
CA ARG A 407 -26.65 -35.95 5.25
C ARG A 407 -25.73 -34.74 5.17
N VAL A 408 -25.66 -34.10 4.00
CA VAL A 408 -24.89 -32.85 3.81
C VAL A 408 -25.56 -31.69 4.55
N GLY A 409 -26.90 -31.62 4.54
CA GLY A 409 -27.68 -30.65 5.32
C GLY A 409 -27.49 -30.81 6.84
N GLN A 410 -27.57 -32.04 7.35
CA GLN A 410 -27.38 -32.33 8.78
C GLN A 410 -25.97 -31.97 9.27
N ARG A 411 -24.92 -32.27 8.49
CA ARG A 411 -23.54 -31.86 8.86
C ARG A 411 -23.35 -30.35 8.86
N GLY A 412 -24.10 -29.61 8.04
CA GLY A 412 -24.09 -28.15 8.04
C GLY A 412 -24.75 -27.56 9.28
N GLN A 413 -25.87 -28.15 9.71
CA GLN A 413 -26.58 -27.75 10.93
C GLN A 413 -25.81 -28.12 12.22
N ASP A 414 -25.22 -29.31 12.31
CA ASP A 414 -24.39 -29.70 13.46
C ASP A 414 -23.18 -28.78 13.67
N LEU A 415 -22.60 -28.25 12.57
CA LEU A 415 -21.51 -27.28 12.62
C LEU A 415 -21.98 -25.89 13.07
N GLN A 416 -23.20 -25.49 12.67
CA GLN A 416 -23.82 -24.23 13.10
C GLN A 416 -24.17 -24.28 14.60
N ASP A 417 -24.77 -25.38 15.06
CA ASP A 417 -25.16 -25.57 16.45
C ASP A 417 -23.94 -25.67 17.39
N HIS A 418 -22.84 -26.31 16.93
CA HIS A 418 -21.58 -26.33 17.67
C HIS A 418 -20.91 -24.95 17.77
N MET A 419 -21.08 -24.08 16.75
CA MET A 419 -20.57 -22.71 16.78
C MET A 419 -21.42 -21.80 17.67
N GLU A 420 -22.73 -21.99 17.69
CA GLU A 420 -23.65 -21.24 18.55
C GLU A 420 -23.49 -21.62 20.04
N GLN A 421 -23.34 -22.91 20.37
CA GLN A 421 -23.07 -23.37 21.73
C GLN A 421 -21.72 -22.86 22.28
N ARG A 422 -20.67 -22.81 21.45
CA ARG A 422 -19.36 -22.22 21.82
C ARG A 422 -19.45 -20.71 22.06
N THR A 423 -20.37 -20.04 21.41
CA THR A 423 -20.59 -18.59 21.54
C THR A 423 -21.42 -18.27 22.79
N GLN A 424 -22.37 -19.13 23.17
CA GLN A 424 -23.12 -19.02 24.42
C GLN A 424 -22.27 -19.35 25.67
N MET A 425 -21.43 -20.39 25.63
CA MET A 425 -20.53 -20.71 26.76
C MET A 425 -19.51 -19.59 27.06
N ARG A 426 -19.10 -18.80 26.06
CA ARG A 426 -18.22 -17.62 26.27
C ARG A 426 -18.94 -16.39 26.81
N ARG A 427 -20.28 -16.35 26.79
CA ARG A 427 -21.10 -15.24 27.31
C ARG A 427 -21.57 -15.42 28.76
N HIS A 428 -21.39 -16.59 29.36
CA HIS A 428 -21.73 -16.87 30.78
C HIS A 428 -20.51 -17.15 31.66
N GLY A 429 -19.29 -16.95 31.13
CA GLY A 429 -18.03 -17.05 31.85
C GLY A 429 -17.31 -15.70 32.01
N ARG A 430 -18.07 -14.64 32.30
CA ARG A 430 -17.56 -13.34 32.75
C ARG A 430 -18.40 -12.82 33.89
#